data_AF-A0A7S4FF90-F1
#
_entry.id   AF-A0A7S4FF90-F1
#
_cell.length_a   1.000
_cell.length_b   1.000
_cell.length_c   1.000
_cell.angle_alpha   90.00
_cell.angle_beta   90.00
_cell.angle_gamma   90.00
#
_symmetry.space_group_name_H-M   'P 1'
#
loop_
_entity.id
_entity.type
_entity.pdbx_description
1 polymer ?
#
loop_
_entity_poly.entity_id
_entity_poly.type
_entity_poly.pdbx_seq_one_letter_code
_entity_poly.pdbx_strand_id
1 'polypeptide(L)'
;GNGGGGRNDPFVGDFFEVHGNAVPDSDVTLGGTNDLEVVSHIYKDWKSTLRVRRKLNTGDKWDAVLTKGPTDIVYAWCVEPFCKDETDAHAPGDWGMINVDLSGDSLNADL
;
A
#
# COMPACT_ATOMS: atom_id res chain seq x y z
N GLY A 1 28.96 -12.78 12.47
CA GLY A 1 28.69 -11.46 11.91
C GLY A 1 27.26 -11.46 11.43
N ASN A 2 26.43 -10.55 11.92
CA ASN A 2 24.99 -10.52 11.71
C ASN A 2 24.63 -10.47 10.22
N GLY A 3 23.86 -11.46 9.78
CA GLY A 3 23.22 -11.49 8.47
C GLY A 3 21.94 -10.66 8.50
N GLY A 4 21.74 -9.87 7.45
CA GLY A 4 20.56 -9.01 7.27
C GLY A 4 20.40 -8.70 5.80
N GLY A 5 19.91 -9.69 5.05
CA GLY A 5 19.74 -9.63 3.60
C GLY A 5 19.00 -10.86 3.11
N GLY A 6 17.90 -11.21 3.80
CA GLY A 6 17.03 -12.29 3.36
C GLY A 6 16.30 -11.87 2.10
N ARG A 7 16.42 -12.68 1.04
CA ARG A 7 15.51 -12.68 -0.12
C ARG A 7 14.13 -13.18 0.33
N ASN A 8 13.49 -12.47 1.25
CA ASN A 8 12.16 -12.82 1.67
C ASN A 8 11.18 -12.32 0.61
N ASP A 9 10.19 -13.13 0.30
CA ASP A 9 9.06 -12.67 -0.49
C ASP A 9 8.45 -11.45 0.21
N PRO A 10 8.08 -10.40 -0.55
CA PRO A 10 7.47 -9.24 0.07
C PRO A 10 6.12 -9.62 0.67
N PHE A 11 5.87 -9.09 1.85
CA PHE A 11 4.57 -9.16 2.48
C PHE A 11 3.71 -7.97 2.02
N VAL A 12 2.50 -8.27 1.56
CA VAL A 12 1.44 -7.29 1.31
C VAL A 12 0.23 -7.76 2.10
N GLY A 13 -0.27 -6.92 2.99
CA GLY A 13 -1.48 -7.20 3.77
C GLY A 13 -2.54 -6.13 3.53
N ASP A 14 -3.77 -6.49 3.90
CA ASP A 14 -4.95 -5.64 3.75
C ASP A 14 -5.45 -5.21 5.13
N PHE A 15 -5.50 -3.90 5.34
CA PHE A 15 -5.69 -3.27 6.64
C PHE A 15 -6.56 -2.03 6.51
N PHE A 16 -7.35 -1.76 7.54
CA PHE A 16 -8.19 -0.57 7.62
C PHE A 16 -8.08 0.05 9.02
N GLU A 17 -8.08 1.38 9.05
CA GLU A 17 -8.00 2.14 10.30
C GLU A 17 -9.42 2.63 10.66
N VAL A 18 -9.92 2.23 11.84
CA VAL A 18 -11.25 2.62 12.36
C VAL A 18 -11.21 3.61 13.54
N HIS A 19 -10.04 3.99 14.05
CA HIS A 19 -9.82 4.74 15.29
C HIS A 19 -9.15 6.11 15.09
N GLY A 20 -8.87 6.52 13.86
CA GLY A 20 -8.09 7.69 13.46
C GLY A 20 -6.58 7.45 13.39
N ASN A 21 -5.82 8.12 14.26
CA ASN A 21 -4.35 8.11 14.22
C ASN A 21 -3.79 6.94 15.05
N ALA A 22 -4.15 5.70 14.68
CA ALA A 22 -3.76 4.48 15.38
C ALA A 22 -3.22 3.41 14.41
N VAL A 23 -2.74 2.30 14.96
CA VAL A 23 -2.33 1.12 14.19
C VAL A 23 -3.56 0.55 13.49
N PRO A 24 -3.51 0.30 12.18
CA PRO A 24 -4.67 -0.21 11.45
C PRO A 24 -4.92 -1.69 11.81
N ASP A 25 -6.18 -2.07 11.85
CA ASP A 25 -6.59 -3.46 12.06
C ASP A 25 -6.58 -4.21 10.73
N SER A 26 -6.36 -5.53 10.76
CA SER A 26 -6.54 -6.35 9.56
C SER A 26 -8.00 -6.30 9.12
N ASP A 27 -8.23 -6.09 7.82
CA ASP A 27 -9.59 -5.92 7.29
C ASP A 27 -10.48 -7.15 7.55
N VAL A 28 -9.90 -8.35 7.47
CA VAL A 28 -10.58 -9.61 7.80
C VAL A 28 -11.06 -9.64 9.25
N THR A 29 -10.28 -9.09 10.19
CA THR A 29 -10.68 -9.01 11.62
C THR A 29 -11.87 -8.07 11.82
N LEU A 30 -12.00 -7.05 10.98
CA LEU A 30 -13.14 -6.13 10.97
C LEU A 30 -14.37 -6.70 10.24
N GLY A 31 -14.26 -7.93 9.72
CA GLY A 31 -15.31 -8.62 8.97
C GLY A 31 -15.36 -8.26 7.50
N GLY A 32 -14.28 -7.70 6.95
CA GLY A 32 -14.07 -7.49 5.52
C GLY A 32 -13.38 -8.67 4.82
N THR A 33 -12.78 -8.41 3.67
CA THR A 33 -12.07 -9.38 2.81
C THR A 33 -10.68 -8.91 2.43
N ASN A 34 -9.77 -9.86 2.20
CA ASN A 34 -8.48 -9.49 1.59
C ASN A 34 -8.67 -9.31 0.08
N ASP A 35 -8.61 -8.05 -0.37
CA ASP A 35 -8.89 -7.65 -1.75
C ASP A 35 -7.62 -7.31 -2.56
N LEU A 36 -6.44 -7.49 -1.95
CA LEU A 36 -5.14 -7.28 -2.57
C LEU A 36 -4.47 -8.58 -2.99
N GLU A 37 -4.16 -8.70 -4.28
CA GLU A 37 -3.39 -9.80 -4.85
C GLU A 37 -1.99 -9.31 -5.28
N VAL A 38 -0.93 -9.96 -4.80
CA VAL A 38 0.42 -9.74 -5.33
C VAL A 38 0.55 -10.46 -6.67
N VAL A 39 0.73 -9.69 -7.74
CA VAL A 39 0.88 -10.21 -9.12
C VAL A 39 2.33 -10.62 -9.39
N SER A 40 3.29 -9.78 -8.97
CA SER A 40 4.72 -10.05 -9.15
C SER A 40 5.56 -9.17 -8.25
N HIS A 41 6.77 -9.60 -7.95
CA HIS A 41 7.77 -8.80 -7.24
C HIS A 41 9.16 -8.98 -7.85
N ILE A 42 9.95 -7.92 -7.86
CA ILE A 42 11.34 -7.94 -8.34
C ILE A 42 12.19 -7.12 -7.38
N TYR A 43 13.32 -7.67 -6.95
CA TYR A 43 14.39 -6.90 -6.30
C TYR A 43 15.62 -6.86 -7.22
N LYS A 44 15.96 -5.67 -7.70
CA LYS A 44 17.10 -5.47 -8.60
C LYS A 44 17.67 -4.06 -8.41
N ASP A 45 19.00 -3.94 -8.46
CA ASP A 45 19.71 -2.66 -8.41
C ASP A 45 19.30 -1.79 -7.21
N TRP A 46 19.19 -2.41 -6.03
CA TRP A 46 18.74 -1.78 -4.78
C TRP A 46 17.31 -1.21 -4.81
N LYS A 47 16.48 -1.69 -5.74
CA LYS A 47 15.07 -1.30 -5.86
C LYS A 47 14.17 -2.52 -5.72
N SER A 48 13.14 -2.38 -4.90
CA SER A 48 12.01 -3.30 -4.85
C SER A 48 10.89 -2.79 -5.74
N THR A 49 10.33 -3.64 -6.58
CA THR A 49 9.15 -3.34 -7.38
C THR A 49 8.08 -4.37 -7.07
N LEU A 50 6.91 -3.89 -6.67
CA LEU A 50 5.72 -4.68 -6.40
C LEU A 50 4.68 -4.37 -7.45
N ARG A 51 4.07 -5.41 -8.01
CA ARG A 51 2.84 -5.29 -8.79
C ARG A 51 1.72 -5.92 -8.00
N VAL A 52 0.70 -5.13 -7.69
CA VAL A 52 -0.51 -5.58 -6.99
C VAL A 52 -1.73 -5.42 -7.89
N ARG A 53 -2.78 -6.17 -7.58
CA ARG A 53 -4.09 -6.06 -8.21
C ARG A 53 -5.15 -5.95 -7.11
N ARG A 54 -6.11 -5.04 -7.32
CA ARG A 54 -7.33 -4.87 -6.52
C ARG A 54 -8.49 -4.59 -7.47
N LYS A 55 -9.71 -4.98 -7.11
CA LYS A 55 -10.91 -4.53 -7.84
C LYS A 55 -11.13 -3.03 -7.59
N LEU A 56 -11.75 -2.34 -8.56
CA LEU A 56 -12.17 -0.94 -8.33
C LEU A 56 -13.27 -0.85 -7.26
N ASN A 57 -14.16 -1.83 -7.24
CA ASN A 57 -15.18 -2.00 -6.22
C ASN A 57 -15.19 -3.47 -5.78
N THR A 58 -14.93 -3.70 -4.50
CA THR A 58 -14.86 -5.02 -3.87
C THR A 58 -16.21 -5.45 -3.32
N GLY A 59 -17.08 -4.48 -2.99
CA GLY A 59 -18.31 -4.68 -2.24
C GLY A 59 -18.10 -4.72 -0.73
N ASP A 60 -16.85 -4.57 -0.28
CA ASP A 60 -16.51 -4.45 1.13
C ASP A 60 -16.89 -3.06 1.66
N LYS A 61 -17.44 -3.01 2.88
CA LYS A 61 -17.81 -1.76 3.56
C LYS A 61 -16.61 -0.98 4.08
N TRP A 62 -15.46 -1.62 4.26
CA TRP A 62 -14.22 -0.98 4.71
C TRP A 62 -13.40 -0.41 3.55
N ASP A 63 -13.69 -0.85 2.34
CA ASP A 63 -12.98 -0.43 1.16
C ASP A 63 -13.48 0.89 0.57
N ALA A 64 -12.52 1.69 0.10
CA ALA A 64 -12.83 2.78 -0.80
C ALA A 64 -13.24 2.23 -2.19
N VAL A 65 -14.42 2.66 -2.67
CA VAL A 65 -14.84 2.43 -4.06
C VAL A 65 -14.05 3.36 -4.97
N LEU A 66 -13.15 2.79 -5.77
CA LEU A 66 -12.41 3.53 -6.78
C LEU A 66 -13.31 3.76 -7.99
N THR A 67 -13.47 5.03 -8.37
CA THR A 67 -14.25 5.42 -9.55
C THR A 67 -13.34 5.98 -10.63
N LYS A 68 -13.84 6.03 -11.86
CA LYS A 68 -13.11 6.69 -12.94
C LYS A 68 -12.99 8.18 -12.64
N GLY A 69 -11.77 8.71 -12.73
CA GLY A 69 -11.47 10.11 -12.50
C GLY A 69 -10.33 10.32 -11.50
N PRO A 70 -10.10 11.58 -11.09
CA PRO A 70 -9.10 11.94 -10.10
C PRO A 70 -9.31 11.20 -8.78
N THR A 71 -8.27 10.53 -8.32
CA THR A 71 -8.24 9.75 -7.08
C THR A 71 -6.97 10.10 -6.31
N ASP A 72 -7.12 10.42 -5.03
CA ASP A 72 -5.98 10.62 -4.15
C ASP A 72 -5.46 9.26 -3.66
N ILE A 73 -4.18 9.00 -3.91
CA ILE A 73 -3.45 7.86 -3.38
C ILE A 73 -2.52 8.38 -2.30
N VAL A 74 -2.72 7.89 -1.08
CA VAL A 74 -1.84 8.16 0.07
C VAL A 74 -0.77 7.08 0.13
N TYR A 75 0.47 7.48 0.39
CA TYR A 75 1.59 6.58 0.58
C TYR A 75 2.45 7.03 1.75
N ALA A 76 3.11 6.09 2.41
CA ALA A 76 4.01 6.33 3.52
C ALA A 76 5.21 5.39 3.42
N TRP A 77 6.32 5.74 4.08
CA TRP A 77 7.54 4.95 4.07
C TRP A 77 8.24 4.97 5.42
N CYS A 78 9.07 3.97 5.66
CA CYS A 78 9.76 3.79 6.94
C CYS A 78 11.27 3.89 6.72
N VAL A 79 11.96 4.67 7.56
CA VAL A 79 13.43 4.73 7.60
C VAL A 79 13.89 4.65 9.04
N GLU A 80 14.85 3.76 9.32
CA GLU A 80 15.47 3.68 10.65
C GLU A 80 16.00 5.06 11.11
N PRO A 81 15.83 5.43 12.39
CA PRO A 81 15.40 4.58 13.50
C PRO A 81 13.88 4.54 13.74
N PHE A 82 13.08 5.15 12.86
CA PHE A 82 11.61 5.15 12.95
C PHE A 82 11.04 3.88 12.30
N CYS A 83 9.87 3.43 12.77
CA CYS A 83 9.20 2.22 12.28
C CYS A 83 10.04 0.95 12.35
N LYS A 84 10.35 0.49 13.58
CA LYS A 84 11.16 -0.72 13.80
C LYS A 84 10.43 -1.99 13.34
N ASP A 85 9.11 -1.93 13.31
CA ASP A 85 8.21 -2.96 12.80
C ASP A 85 6.96 -2.34 12.15
N GLU A 86 6.08 -3.18 11.62
CA GLU A 86 4.85 -2.74 10.94
C GLU A 86 3.81 -2.03 11.84
N THR A 87 4.01 -2.00 13.15
CA THR A 87 3.08 -1.38 14.12
C THR A 87 3.52 0.00 14.61
N ASP A 88 4.78 0.36 14.39
CA ASP A 88 5.30 1.68 14.72
C ASP A 88 4.84 2.74 13.71
N ALA A 89 4.51 3.94 14.18
CA ALA A 89 4.09 5.05 13.31
C ALA A 89 5.24 5.61 12.47
N HIS A 90 4.95 5.90 11.19
CA HIS A 90 5.83 6.62 10.27
C HIS A 90 6.34 7.93 10.89
N ALA A 91 7.58 8.32 10.59
CA ALA A 91 8.14 9.55 11.14
C ALA A 91 7.37 10.78 10.63
N PRO A 92 7.39 11.91 11.36
CA PRO A 92 6.79 13.14 10.87
C PRO A 92 7.35 13.54 9.49
N GLY A 93 6.47 13.57 8.48
CA GLY A 93 6.83 13.88 7.09
C GLY A 93 7.15 12.68 6.21
N ASP A 94 7.20 11.46 6.75
CA ASP A 94 7.42 10.22 5.99
C ASP A 94 6.12 9.67 5.36
N TRP A 95 5.35 10.57 4.76
CA TRP A 95 4.13 10.25 4.01
C TRP A 95 3.85 11.32 2.97
N GLY A 96 2.99 10.99 2.01
CA GLY A 96 2.55 11.90 0.98
C GLY A 96 1.24 11.47 0.34
N MET A 97 0.77 12.34 -0.55
CA MET A 97 -0.43 12.10 -1.35
C MET A 97 -0.12 12.48 -2.79
N ILE A 98 -0.52 11.61 -3.71
CA ILE A 98 -0.52 11.91 -5.14
C ILE A 98 -1.94 11.85 -5.66
N ASN A 99 -2.28 12.74 -6.59
CA ASN A 99 -3.54 12.66 -7.32
C ASN A 99 -3.30 11.93 -8.65
N VAL A 100 -4.06 10.87 -8.89
CA VAL A 100 -3.96 10.01 -10.06
C VAL A 100 -5.32 9.97 -10.76
N ASP A 101 -5.35 10.19 -12.08
CA ASP A 101 -6.58 9.97 -12.84
C ASP A 101 -6.74 8.49 -13.21
N LEU A 102 -7.76 7.84 -12.65
CA LEU A 102 -8.12 6.44 -12.91
C LEU A 102 -9.15 6.28 -14.05
N SER A 103 -9.42 7.33 -14.83
CA SER A 103 -10.32 7.29 -15.99
C SER A 103 -9.86 6.30 -17.06
N GLY A 104 -8.54 6.09 -17.16
CA GLY A 104 -7.90 5.36 -18.26
C GLY A 104 -7.72 6.21 -19.52
N ASP A 105 -8.12 7.48 -19.48
CA ASP A 105 -7.86 8.44 -20.56
C ASP A 105 -6.41 8.89 -20.40
N SER A 106 -5.50 8.20 -21.07
CA SER A 106 -4.11 8.64 -21.15
C SER A 106 -4.08 10.05 -21.76
N LEU A 107 -3.70 11.06 -20.97
CA LEU A 107 -2.84 12.10 -21.51
C LEU A 107 -1.68 11.36 -22.17
N ASN A 108 -1.55 11.50 -23.49
CA ASN A 108 -0.46 10.93 -24.28
C ASN A 108 0.87 11.00 -23.50
N ALA A 109 1.27 9.88 -22.91
CA ALA A 109 2.50 9.75 -22.17
C ALA A 109 3.45 8.96 -23.05
N ASP A 110 4.34 9.68 -23.74
CA ASP A 110 5.63 9.13 -24.13
C ASP A 110 6.36 8.72 -22.83
N LEU A 111 6.34 7.43 -22.54
CA LEU A 111 7.25 6.71 -21.66
C LEU A 111 7.93 5.59 -22.45
#